data_AF-A0A7Y7LW96-F1
#
_entry.id   AF-A0A7Y7LW96-F1
#
_cell.length_a   1.000
_cell.length_b   1.000
_cell.length_c   1.000
_cell.angle_alpha   90.00
_cell.angle_beta   90.00
_cell.angle_gamma   90.00
#
_symmetry.space_group_name_H-M   'P 1'
#
loop_
_entity.id
_entity.type
_entity.pdbx_description
1 polymer ?
#
loop_
_entity_poly.entity_id
_entity_poly.type
_entity_poly.pdbx_seq_one_letter_code
_entity_poly.pdbx_strand_id
1 'polypeptide(L)'
;MSDLATTSAAEVSTQPTSIAQAALAVFSPLESDMEALATRHRNVVFDMSTPKGFKAAKDARLELRESGRFAIQRLRDKTKDQLNDCKKVIDGEAARLIAIVEPVETFVDEQIKVHEKKLADEKAERDRIEAERKQKHTDAIAVIESYVTKAAGLPIERIEAGLEYVRNINVGADVFEEFAVRAAAQKDATIRALEKMIAETRERAAAEAQRLENERLRAQLAELQSKQAPAPAAAVAPQEQVAEPESAPARPAPNTVSYSTSRVTRATDPAPAPAPVRQFEAGALAANESTAAGAPTLRIGDIAARLGFTLTAEQLRGLGIEPAARERGATLYHEHQFADICDALIHRAAEAKAEHAQRLAA
;
A
#
# COMPACT_ATOMS: atom_id res chain seq x y z
N MET A 1 42.97 -17.49 -42.32
CA MET A 1 42.69 -18.70 -41.52
C MET A 1 41.66 -18.31 -40.48
N SER A 2 40.40 -18.74 -40.56
CA SER A 2 39.84 -19.67 -41.55
C SER A 2 38.36 -19.38 -41.78
N ASP A 3 37.90 -19.56 -43.02
CA ASP A 3 36.47 -19.74 -43.29
C ASP A 3 35.96 -20.97 -42.54
N LEU A 4 34.79 -20.86 -41.92
CA LEU A 4 33.99 -22.00 -41.49
C LEU A 4 32.55 -21.75 -41.95
N ALA A 5 32.23 -22.35 -43.08
CA ALA A 5 30.91 -22.28 -43.68
C ALA A 5 29.88 -22.98 -42.79
N THR A 6 28.79 -22.28 -42.45
CA THR A 6 27.63 -22.89 -41.80
C THR A 6 26.93 -23.80 -42.80
N THR A 7 27.30 -25.08 -42.81
CA THR A 7 26.55 -26.12 -43.53
C THR A 7 25.24 -26.37 -42.80
N SER A 8 24.14 -25.87 -43.37
CA SER A 8 22.79 -26.22 -42.89
C SER A 8 22.52 -27.69 -43.19
N ALA A 9 22.73 -28.55 -42.19
CA ALA A 9 22.30 -29.93 -42.24
C ALA A 9 20.78 -29.98 -42.04
N ALA A 10 20.07 -30.57 -43.00
CA ALA A 10 18.62 -30.70 -42.89
C ALA A 10 18.25 -31.57 -41.68
N GLU A 11 17.55 -30.99 -40.71
CA GLU A 11 16.98 -31.72 -39.58
C GLU A 11 15.90 -32.68 -40.09
N VAL A 12 16.29 -33.94 -40.31
CA VAL A 12 15.32 -35.03 -40.45
C VAL A 12 14.66 -35.19 -39.08
N SER A 13 13.42 -34.72 -38.96
CA SER A 13 12.60 -34.83 -37.76
C SER A 13 12.34 -36.29 -37.39
N THR A 14 13.29 -36.87 -36.66
CA THR A 14 13.20 -38.19 -36.04
C THR A 14 12.62 -38.03 -34.64
N GLN A 15 11.32 -37.74 -34.58
CA GLN A 15 10.58 -37.79 -33.30
C GLN A 15 10.84 -39.15 -32.63
N PRO A 16 11.43 -39.19 -31.43
CA PRO A 16 11.80 -40.45 -30.81
C PRO A 16 10.53 -41.22 -30.45
N THR A 17 10.45 -42.46 -30.91
CA THR A 17 9.35 -43.38 -30.59
C THR A 17 9.16 -43.44 -29.08
N SER A 18 8.00 -43.01 -28.57
CA SER A 18 7.77 -42.96 -27.13
C SER A 18 7.82 -44.35 -26.51
N ILE A 19 8.13 -44.45 -25.22
CA ILE A 19 8.17 -45.75 -24.50
C ILE A 19 6.84 -46.50 -24.67
N ALA A 20 5.71 -45.78 -24.70
CA ALA A 20 4.39 -46.35 -24.97
C ALA A 20 4.25 -46.87 -26.41
N GLN A 21 4.71 -46.12 -27.41
CA GLN A 21 4.72 -46.57 -28.81
C GLN A 21 5.62 -47.80 -29.01
N ALA A 22 6.80 -47.83 -28.38
CA ALA A 22 7.71 -48.97 -28.42
C ALA A 22 7.10 -50.22 -27.76
N ALA A 23 6.39 -50.06 -26.64
CA ALA A 23 5.67 -51.16 -25.98
C ALA A 23 4.50 -51.69 -26.82
N LEU A 24 3.75 -50.81 -27.50
CA LEU A 24 2.63 -51.18 -28.38
C LEU A 24 3.10 -51.88 -29.66
N ALA A 25 4.24 -51.49 -30.22
CA ALA A 25 4.82 -52.10 -31.42
C ALA A 25 5.12 -53.61 -31.27
N VAL A 26 5.27 -54.11 -30.04
CA VAL A 26 5.45 -55.55 -29.74
C VAL A 26 4.17 -56.36 -30.03
N PHE A 27 2.99 -55.73 -30.02
CA PHE A 27 1.70 -56.38 -30.28
C PHE A 27 1.27 -56.31 -31.74
N SER A 28 1.68 -55.27 -32.48
CA SER A 28 1.21 -55.02 -33.86
C SER A 28 1.37 -56.20 -34.84
N PRO A 29 2.45 -57.00 -34.82
CA PRO A 29 2.56 -58.16 -35.72
C PRO A 29 1.53 -59.27 -35.46
N LEU A 30 1.01 -59.38 -34.23
CA LEU A 30 0.11 -60.45 -33.81
C LEU A 30 -1.35 -60.20 -34.19
N GLU A 31 -1.72 -58.99 -34.59
CA GLU A 31 -3.11 -58.62 -34.90
C GLU A 31 -3.67 -59.52 -36.03
N SER A 32 -2.94 -59.63 -37.14
CA SER A 32 -3.34 -60.48 -38.27
C SER A 32 -3.40 -61.98 -37.92
N ASP A 33 -2.48 -62.46 -37.07
CA ASP A 33 -2.51 -63.84 -36.58
C ASP A 33 -3.76 -64.12 -35.72
N MET A 34 -4.15 -63.17 -34.87
CA MET A 34 -5.35 -63.27 -34.04
C MET A 34 -6.62 -63.22 -34.89
N GLU A 35 -6.69 -62.37 -35.91
CA GLU A 35 -7.79 -62.30 -36.87
C GLU A 35 -7.93 -63.60 -37.68
N ALA A 36 -6.82 -64.15 -38.16
CA ALA A 36 -6.79 -65.42 -38.90
C ALA A 36 -7.24 -66.60 -38.01
N LEU A 37 -6.75 -66.66 -36.77
CA LEU A 37 -7.14 -67.68 -35.79
C LEU A 37 -8.63 -67.57 -35.42
N ALA A 38 -9.14 -66.35 -35.19
CA ALA A 38 -10.55 -66.11 -34.91
C ALA A 38 -11.44 -66.49 -36.10
N THR A 39 -11.01 -66.15 -37.32
CA THR A 39 -11.74 -66.45 -38.56
C THR A 39 -11.80 -67.96 -38.82
N ARG A 40 -10.70 -68.70 -38.60
CA ARG A 40 -10.64 -70.17 -38.76
C ARG A 40 -11.71 -70.91 -37.94
N HIS A 41 -12.01 -70.43 -36.74
CA HIS A 41 -12.98 -71.04 -35.82
C HIS A 41 -14.35 -70.34 -35.82
N ARG A 42 -14.54 -69.32 -36.66
CA ARG A 42 -15.79 -68.54 -36.73
C ARG A 42 -16.89 -69.39 -37.34
N ASN A 43 -18.05 -69.43 -36.67
CA ASN A 43 -19.26 -70.14 -37.11
C ASN A 43 -19.07 -71.66 -37.34
N VAL A 44 -18.01 -72.27 -36.81
CA VAL A 44 -17.80 -73.73 -36.92
C VAL A 44 -18.77 -74.46 -35.99
N VAL A 45 -19.72 -75.19 -36.58
CA VAL A 45 -20.67 -76.04 -35.84
C VAL A 45 -20.05 -77.43 -35.65
N PHE A 46 -19.67 -77.76 -34.42
CA PHE A 46 -19.16 -79.07 -34.07
C PHE A 46 -20.31 -80.03 -33.72
N ASP A 47 -20.29 -81.23 -34.27
CA ASP A 47 -21.21 -82.30 -33.89
C ASP A 47 -20.90 -82.82 -32.48
N MET A 48 -21.73 -82.44 -31.51
CA MET A 48 -21.56 -82.83 -30.11
C MET A 48 -22.13 -84.22 -29.79
N SER A 49 -22.81 -84.88 -30.74
CA SER A 49 -23.35 -86.23 -30.56
C SER A 49 -22.30 -87.34 -30.75
N THR A 50 -21.21 -87.05 -31.47
CA THR A 50 -20.12 -88.01 -31.70
C THR A 50 -18.86 -87.70 -30.88
N PRO A 51 -18.11 -88.74 -30.42
CA PRO A 51 -16.83 -88.54 -29.74
C PRO A 51 -15.81 -87.75 -30.56
N LYS A 52 -15.87 -87.85 -31.90
CA LYS A 52 -14.96 -87.16 -32.83
C LYS A 52 -15.23 -85.65 -32.86
N GLY A 53 -16.49 -85.22 -32.98
CA GLY A 53 -16.83 -83.79 -32.98
C GLY A 53 -16.61 -83.15 -31.61
N PHE A 54 -16.88 -83.87 -30.52
CA PHE A 54 -16.54 -83.41 -29.16
C PHE A 54 -15.02 -83.22 -28.96
N LYS A 55 -14.18 -84.10 -29.52
CA LYS A 55 -12.72 -83.90 -29.51
C LYS A 55 -12.32 -82.68 -30.34
N ALA A 56 -12.86 -82.52 -31.56
CA ALA A 56 -12.56 -81.36 -32.40
C ALA A 56 -12.93 -80.03 -31.71
N ALA A 57 -14.07 -79.96 -31.02
CA ALA A 57 -14.47 -78.79 -30.25
C ALA A 57 -13.52 -78.48 -29.07
N LYS A 58 -12.98 -79.51 -28.41
CA LYS A 58 -11.96 -79.35 -27.35
C LYS A 58 -10.63 -78.84 -27.91
N ASP A 59 -10.18 -79.40 -29.02
CA ASP A 59 -8.91 -79.04 -29.66
C ASP A 59 -8.98 -77.59 -30.19
N ALA A 60 -10.08 -77.20 -30.84
CA ALA A 60 -10.35 -75.82 -31.26
C ALA A 60 -10.37 -74.83 -30.08
N ARG A 61 -11.05 -75.19 -28.98
CA ARG A 61 -11.06 -74.39 -27.74
C ARG A 61 -9.66 -74.26 -27.12
N LEU A 62 -8.80 -75.27 -27.26
CA LEU A 62 -7.43 -75.23 -26.77
C LEU A 62 -6.57 -74.28 -27.61
N GLU A 63 -6.67 -74.35 -28.95
CA GLU A 63 -5.96 -73.45 -29.87
C GLU A 63 -6.33 -71.97 -29.65
N LEU A 64 -7.63 -71.66 -29.60
CA LEU A 64 -8.14 -70.31 -29.30
C LEU A 64 -7.67 -69.76 -27.94
N ARG A 65 -7.38 -70.66 -26.98
CA ARG A 65 -6.89 -70.30 -25.65
C ARG A 65 -5.39 -70.11 -25.64
N GLU A 66 -4.61 -71.12 -26.00
CA GLU A 66 -3.16 -71.10 -25.88
C GLU A 66 -2.49 -70.18 -26.90
N SER A 67 -2.84 -70.34 -28.19
CA SER A 67 -2.28 -69.53 -29.28
C SER A 67 -2.92 -68.15 -29.36
N GLY A 68 -4.20 -68.04 -28.95
CA GLY A 68 -4.93 -66.77 -28.91
C GLY A 68 -4.78 -66.05 -27.56
N ARG A 69 -5.83 -66.13 -26.74
CA ARG A 69 -5.98 -65.28 -25.54
C ARG A 69 -4.78 -65.34 -24.58
N PHE A 70 -4.26 -66.52 -24.28
CA PHE A 70 -3.20 -66.70 -23.29
C PHE A 70 -1.83 -66.26 -23.81
N ALA A 71 -1.55 -66.38 -25.11
CA ALA A 71 -0.36 -65.78 -25.72
C ALA A 71 -0.32 -64.26 -25.51
N ILE A 72 -1.43 -63.57 -25.84
CA ILE A 72 -1.55 -62.11 -25.64
C ILE A 72 -1.46 -61.74 -24.15
N GLN A 73 -2.09 -62.50 -23.24
CA GLN A 73 -2.00 -62.24 -21.80
C GLN A 73 -0.56 -62.40 -21.26
N ARG A 74 0.15 -63.46 -21.64
CA ARG A 74 1.56 -63.67 -21.28
C ARG A 74 2.47 -62.56 -21.82
N LEU A 75 2.24 -62.12 -23.06
CA LEU A 75 3.01 -61.02 -23.66
C LEU A 75 2.75 -59.70 -22.94
N ARG A 76 1.49 -59.35 -22.69
CA ARG A 76 1.09 -58.17 -21.90
C ARG A 76 1.79 -58.13 -20.55
N ASP A 77 1.77 -59.23 -19.81
CA ASP A 77 2.34 -59.28 -18.47
C ASP A 77 3.86 -59.12 -18.51
N LYS A 78 4.54 -59.80 -19.45
CA LYS A 78 5.98 -59.61 -19.70
C LYS A 78 6.35 -58.17 -20.07
N THR A 79 5.64 -57.53 -21.01
CA THR A 79 5.91 -56.14 -21.41
C THR A 79 5.65 -55.17 -20.26
N LYS A 80 4.63 -55.41 -19.45
CA LYS A 80 4.35 -54.62 -18.24
C LYS A 80 5.51 -54.73 -17.23
N ASP A 81 6.03 -55.92 -16.99
CA ASP A 81 7.14 -56.12 -16.05
C ASP A 81 8.40 -55.39 -16.52
N GLN A 82 8.72 -55.47 -17.82
CA GLN A 82 9.81 -54.69 -18.42
C GLN A 82 9.63 -53.17 -18.25
N LEU A 83 8.41 -52.64 -18.44
CA LEU A 83 8.12 -51.22 -18.21
C LEU A 83 8.28 -50.82 -16.73
N ASN A 84 7.87 -51.68 -15.80
CA ASN A 84 8.06 -51.45 -14.36
C ASN A 84 9.54 -51.42 -13.98
N ASP A 85 10.38 -52.25 -14.61
CA ASP A 85 11.82 -52.26 -14.37
C ASP A 85 12.51 -51.04 -15.00
N CYS A 86 12.12 -50.64 -16.21
CA CYS A 86 12.55 -49.36 -16.80
C CYS A 86 12.24 -48.17 -15.89
N LYS A 87 11.03 -48.13 -15.29
CA LYS A 87 10.67 -47.09 -14.31
C LYS A 87 11.65 -47.06 -13.14
N LYS A 88 11.94 -48.21 -12.50
CA LYS A 88 12.87 -48.29 -11.35
C LYS A 88 14.28 -47.83 -11.72
N VAL A 89 14.76 -48.17 -12.93
CA VAL A 89 16.09 -47.74 -13.42
C VAL A 89 16.14 -46.22 -13.59
N ILE A 90 15.10 -45.63 -14.18
CA ILE A 90 15.00 -44.17 -14.36
C ILE A 90 14.93 -43.45 -13.00
N ASP A 91 14.06 -43.92 -12.09
CA ASP A 91 13.94 -43.36 -10.73
C ASP A 91 15.29 -43.43 -9.98
N GLY A 92 16.01 -44.55 -10.10
CA GLY A 92 17.30 -44.78 -9.45
C GLY A 92 18.43 -43.92 -10.00
N GLU A 93 18.54 -43.76 -11.33
CA GLU A 93 19.56 -42.90 -11.93
C GLU A 93 19.25 -41.41 -11.67
N ALA A 94 17.97 -41.00 -11.70
CA ALA A 94 17.58 -39.65 -11.31
C ALA A 94 18.00 -39.34 -9.86
N ALA A 95 17.72 -40.26 -8.91
CA ALA A 95 18.14 -40.11 -7.52
C ALA A 95 19.68 -40.06 -7.37
N ARG A 96 20.41 -40.88 -8.14
CA ARG A 96 21.88 -40.85 -8.18
C ARG A 96 22.41 -39.50 -8.67
N LEU A 97 21.85 -38.95 -9.74
CA LEU A 97 22.28 -37.67 -10.31
C LEU A 97 21.95 -36.49 -9.40
N ILE A 98 20.77 -36.49 -8.76
CA ILE A 98 20.39 -35.50 -7.75
C ILE A 98 21.39 -35.51 -6.58
N ALA A 99 21.72 -36.70 -6.04
CA ALA A 99 22.66 -36.85 -4.93
C ALA A 99 24.10 -36.39 -5.22
N ILE A 100 24.47 -36.15 -6.49
CA ILE A 100 25.75 -35.55 -6.88
C ILE A 100 25.70 -34.01 -6.76
N VAL A 101 24.55 -33.40 -7.07
CA VAL A 101 24.39 -31.94 -7.16
C VAL A 101 23.90 -31.33 -5.84
N GLU A 102 22.94 -31.97 -5.17
CA GLU A 102 22.29 -31.51 -3.94
C GLU A 102 23.28 -31.07 -2.82
N PRO A 103 24.39 -31.79 -2.54
CA PRO A 103 25.35 -31.34 -1.53
C PRO A 103 26.11 -30.06 -1.92
N VAL A 104 26.33 -29.85 -3.22
CA VAL A 104 27.01 -28.64 -3.74
C VAL A 104 26.06 -27.46 -3.73
N GLU A 105 24.81 -27.67 -4.13
CA GLU A 105 23.73 -26.67 -4.04
C GLU A 105 23.53 -26.20 -2.59
N THR A 106 23.42 -27.14 -1.65
CA THR A 106 23.28 -26.85 -0.21
C THR A 106 24.47 -26.05 0.32
N PHE A 107 25.69 -26.39 -0.10
CA PHE A 107 26.91 -25.66 0.30
C PHE A 107 26.99 -24.24 -0.28
N VAL A 108 26.42 -24.00 -1.46
CA VAL A 108 26.32 -22.65 -2.05
C VAL A 108 25.24 -21.83 -1.34
N ASP A 109 24.07 -22.41 -1.09
CA ASP A 109 22.96 -21.78 -0.37
C ASP A 109 23.36 -21.33 1.06
N GLU A 110 24.06 -22.18 1.82
CA GLU A 110 24.59 -21.80 3.14
C GLU A 110 25.63 -20.66 3.08
N GLN A 111 26.45 -20.59 2.03
CA GLN A 111 27.35 -19.44 1.83
C GLN A 111 26.60 -18.15 1.51
N ILE A 112 25.54 -18.23 0.70
CA ILE A 112 24.67 -17.09 0.37
C ILE A 112 24.01 -16.57 1.67
N LYS A 113 23.35 -17.43 2.44
CA LYS A 113 22.73 -17.09 3.73
C LYS A 113 23.71 -16.40 4.69
N VAL A 114 24.94 -16.92 4.80
CA VAL A 114 25.98 -16.31 5.66
C VAL A 114 26.40 -14.93 5.16
N HIS A 115 26.47 -14.70 3.84
CA HIS A 115 26.82 -13.40 3.28
C HIS A 115 25.68 -12.38 3.40
N GLU A 116 24.44 -12.78 3.06
CA GLU A 116 23.25 -11.94 3.19
C GLU A 116 23.04 -11.49 4.64
N LYS A 117 23.24 -12.39 5.60
CA LYS A 117 23.18 -12.03 7.02
C LYS A 117 24.22 -10.97 7.40
N LYS A 118 25.48 -11.11 6.96
CA LYS A 118 26.52 -10.10 7.23
C LYS A 118 26.14 -8.74 6.64
N LEU A 119 25.65 -8.71 5.40
CA LEU A 119 25.22 -7.47 4.75
C LEU A 119 24.01 -6.83 5.46
N ALA A 120 23.09 -7.63 5.97
CA ALA A 120 21.96 -7.18 6.78
C ALA A 120 22.41 -6.60 8.13
N ASP A 121 23.30 -7.30 8.84
CA ASP A 121 23.86 -6.86 10.13
C ASP A 121 24.67 -5.55 9.96
N GLU A 122 25.51 -5.45 8.91
CA GLU A 122 26.27 -4.23 8.56
C GLU A 122 25.37 -3.07 8.13
N LYS A 123 24.24 -3.34 7.47
CA LYS A 123 23.24 -2.31 7.15
C LYS A 123 22.53 -1.84 8.43
N ALA A 124 22.09 -2.77 9.28
CA ALA A 124 21.39 -2.46 10.53
C ALA A 124 22.25 -1.59 11.47
N GLU A 125 23.54 -1.89 11.62
CA GLU A 125 24.43 -1.08 12.47
C GLU A 125 24.74 0.29 11.83
N ARG A 126 24.90 0.39 10.51
CA ARG A 126 25.03 1.71 9.83
C ARG A 126 23.78 2.55 9.98
N ASP A 127 22.60 1.98 9.73
CA ASP A 127 21.31 2.66 9.88
C ASP A 127 21.12 3.12 11.34
N ARG A 128 21.54 2.31 12.32
CA ARG A 128 21.51 2.65 13.75
C ARG A 128 22.46 3.80 14.10
N ILE A 129 23.70 3.77 13.64
CA ILE A 129 24.69 4.84 13.86
C ILE A 129 24.19 6.16 13.24
N GLU A 130 23.63 6.10 12.03
CA GLU A 130 23.08 7.27 11.36
C GLU A 130 21.83 7.80 12.08
N ALA A 131 20.94 6.92 12.54
CA ALA A 131 19.78 7.29 13.35
C ALA A 131 20.20 7.93 14.68
N GLU A 132 21.20 7.40 15.38
CA GLU A 132 21.72 7.97 16.62
C GLU A 132 22.35 9.36 16.39
N ARG A 133 23.12 9.54 15.30
CA ARG A 133 23.66 10.85 14.90
C ARG A 133 22.54 11.85 14.63
N LYS A 134 21.55 11.48 13.82
CA LYS A 134 20.38 12.31 13.49
C LYS A 134 19.55 12.65 14.74
N GLN A 135 19.42 11.71 15.68
CA GLN A 135 18.72 11.94 16.94
C GLN A 135 19.49 12.94 17.82
N LYS A 136 20.82 12.81 17.97
CA LYS A 136 21.64 13.77 18.72
C LYS A 136 21.47 15.21 18.24
N HIS A 137 21.48 15.44 16.93
CA HIS A 137 21.22 16.79 16.38
C HIS A 137 19.77 17.24 16.60
N THR A 138 18.79 16.34 16.48
CA THR A 138 17.38 16.63 16.72
C THR A 138 17.12 17.03 18.18
N ASP A 139 17.68 16.27 19.13
CA ASP A 139 17.59 16.56 20.57
C ASP A 139 18.28 17.88 20.91
N ALA A 140 19.45 18.16 20.33
CA ALA A 140 20.14 19.43 20.53
C ALA A 140 19.33 20.63 20.00
N ILE A 141 18.62 20.49 18.88
CA ILE A 141 17.68 21.51 18.37
C ILE A 141 16.49 21.69 19.33
N ALA A 142 15.92 20.60 19.85
CA ALA A 142 14.85 20.66 20.85
C ALA A 142 15.31 21.31 22.17
N VAL A 143 16.58 21.15 22.56
CA VAL A 143 17.17 21.88 23.70
C VAL A 143 17.21 23.38 23.43
N ILE A 144 17.53 23.84 22.21
CA ILE A 144 17.47 25.26 21.84
C ILE A 144 16.03 25.79 22.00
N GLU A 145 15.03 25.08 21.46
CA GLU A 145 13.61 25.44 21.60
C GLU A 145 13.16 25.54 23.07
N SER A 146 13.62 24.61 23.91
CA SER A 146 13.22 24.53 25.33
C SER A 146 13.55 25.79 26.16
N TYR A 147 14.45 26.66 25.68
CA TYR A 147 14.77 27.91 26.39
C TYR A 147 13.57 28.87 26.48
N VAL A 148 12.67 28.87 25.50
CA VAL A 148 11.42 29.67 25.56
C VAL A 148 10.54 29.20 26.72
N THR A 149 10.34 27.88 26.84
CA THR A 149 9.57 27.28 27.93
C THR A 149 10.23 27.51 29.29
N LYS A 150 11.56 27.36 29.38
CA LYS A 150 12.33 27.60 30.61
C LYS A 150 12.33 29.06 31.07
N ALA A 151 12.17 30.01 30.16
CA ALA A 151 12.09 31.44 30.47
C ALA A 151 10.73 31.84 31.08
N ALA A 152 9.68 31.03 30.94
CA ALA A 152 8.35 31.35 31.41
C ALA A 152 8.31 31.55 32.93
N GLY A 153 7.87 32.73 33.38
CA GLY A 153 7.76 33.07 34.80
C GLY A 153 9.07 33.43 35.51
N LEU A 154 10.21 33.50 34.81
CA LEU A 154 11.48 33.95 35.39
C LEU A 154 11.57 35.49 35.46
N PRO A 155 12.38 36.04 36.39
CA PRO A 155 12.74 37.47 36.38
C PRO A 155 13.39 37.90 35.07
N ILE A 156 13.20 39.15 34.67
CA ILE A 156 13.65 39.67 33.37
C ILE A 156 15.16 39.54 33.17
N GLU A 157 15.97 39.74 34.21
CA GLU A 157 17.43 39.62 34.20
C GLU A 157 17.87 38.18 33.89
N ARG A 158 17.07 37.18 34.30
CA ARG A 158 17.31 35.76 33.97
C ARG A 158 16.91 35.43 32.54
N ILE A 159 15.85 36.05 32.01
CA ILE A 159 15.45 35.90 30.61
C ILE A 159 16.50 36.54 29.69
N GLU A 160 17.02 37.71 30.04
CA GLU A 160 18.12 38.40 29.33
C GLU A 160 19.41 37.57 29.32
N ALA A 161 19.80 36.99 30.47
CA ALA A 161 20.95 36.07 30.53
C ALA A 161 20.73 34.79 29.68
N GLY A 162 19.49 34.27 29.63
CA GLY A 162 19.12 33.14 28.78
C GLY A 162 19.17 33.47 27.29
N LEU A 163 18.71 34.66 26.89
CA LEU A 163 18.82 35.17 25.52
C LEU A 163 20.29 35.28 25.09
N GLU A 164 21.15 35.84 25.94
CA GLU A 164 22.58 35.97 25.66
C GLU A 164 23.28 34.60 25.55
N TYR A 165 22.88 33.63 26.37
CA TYR A 165 23.34 32.24 26.21
C TYR A 165 22.93 31.66 24.85
N VAL A 166 21.64 31.76 24.47
CA VAL A 166 21.12 31.21 23.20
C VAL A 166 21.81 31.87 21.99
N ARG A 167 22.07 33.17 22.03
CA ARG A 167 22.83 33.90 20.99
C ARG A 167 24.24 33.34 20.79
N ASN A 168 24.88 32.85 21.84
CA ASN A 168 26.24 32.31 21.79
C ASN A 168 26.32 30.80 21.48
N ILE A 169 25.19 30.08 21.33
CA ILE A 169 25.19 28.68 20.89
C ILE A 169 25.72 28.59 19.45
N ASN A 170 26.79 27.82 19.22
CA ASN A 170 27.25 27.51 17.87
C ASN A 170 26.27 26.54 17.20
N VAL A 171 25.77 26.94 16.03
CA VAL A 171 24.82 26.18 15.19
C VAL A 171 25.36 25.99 13.76
N GLY A 172 26.67 26.17 13.57
CA GLY A 172 27.35 26.00 12.29
C GLY A 172 27.43 24.55 11.83
N ALA A 173 27.80 24.37 10.57
CA ALA A 173 27.97 23.06 9.93
C ALA A 173 29.08 22.20 10.58
N ASP A 174 30.00 22.83 11.31
CA ASP A 174 31.04 22.21 12.14
C ASP A 174 30.49 21.48 13.38
N VAL A 175 29.28 21.81 13.83
CA VAL A 175 28.63 21.19 15.01
C VAL A 175 27.34 20.44 14.65
N PHE A 176 26.59 20.94 13.67
CA PHE A 176 25.27 20.40 13.30
C PHE A 176 25.22 19.77 11.90
N GLU A 177 26.34 19.70 11.17
CA GLU A 177 26.41 19.04 9.86
C GLU A 177 25.29 19.52 8.91
N GLU A 178 24.49 18.63 8.32
CA GLU A 178 23.36 19.00 7.46
C GLU A 178 22.18 19.66 8.21
N PHE A 179 22.13 19.50 9.54
CA PHE A 179 21.11 20.11 10.40
C PHE A 179 21.38 21.57 10.74
N ALA A 180 22.55 22.14 10.39
CA ALA A 180 22.96 23.49 10.74
C ALA A 180 21.93 24.57 10.32
N VAL A 181 21.34 24.44 9.12
CA VAL A 181 20.28 25.37 8.64
C VAL A 181 19.04 25.32 9.54
N ARG A 182 18.63 24.12 9.97
CA ARG A 182 17.49 23.93 10.88
C ARG A 182 17.82 24.45 12.29
N ALA A 183 19.04 24.19 12.78
CA ALA A 183 19.50 24.67 14.07
C ALA A 183 19.59 26.20 14.13
N ALA A 184 20.08 26.84 13.06
CA ALA A 184 20.08 28.29 12.91
C ALA A 184 18.65 28.87 12.90
N ALA A 185 17.74 28.30 12.09
CA ALA A 185 16.34 28.73 12.06
C ALA A 185 15.66 28.60 13.45
N GLN A 186 15.94 27.52 14.19
CA GLN A 186 15.40 27.33 15.55
C GLN A 186 16.01 28.30 16.56
N LYS A 187 17.32 28.56 16.48
CA LYS A 187 18.02 29.56 17.29
C LYS A 187 17.42 30.95 17.08
N ASP A 188 17.22 31.36 15.83
CA ASP A 188 16.61 32.65 15.49
C ASP A 188 15.15 32.76 15.96
N ALA A 189 14.37 31.69 15.84
CA ALA A 189 13.00 31.64 16.38
C ALA A 189 12.98 31.77 17.91
N THR A 190 13.91 31.08 18.59
CA THR A 190 14.07 31.12 20.06
C THR A 190 14.49 32.52 20.52
N ILE A 191 15.45 33.15 19.84
CA ILE A 191 15.89 34.53 20.08
C ILE A 191 14.70 35.50 19.98
N ARG A 192 13.95 35.47 18.86
CA ARG A 192 12.77 36.33 18.66
C ARG A 192 11.70 36.13 19.74
N ALA A 193 11.48 34.89 20.18
CA ALA A 193 10.52 34.59 21.24
C ALA A 193 10.95 35.16 22.60
N LEU A 194 12.23 35.01 22.98
CA LEU A 194 12.78 35.56 24.21
C LEU A 194 12.81 37.10 24.19
N GLU A 195 13.20 37.71 23.07
CA GLU A 195 13.16 39.17 22.87
C GLU A 195 11.72 39.72 23.02
N LYS A 196 10.73 39.03 22.47
CA LYS A 196 9.31 39.36 22.65
C LYS A 196 8.88 39.27 24.12
N MET A 197 9.27 38.21 24.84
CA MET A 197 8.97 38.06 26.27
C MET A 197 9.61 39.19 27.11
N ILE A 198 10.83 39.61 26.78
CA ILE A 198 11.51 40.74 27.44
C ILE A 198 10.75 42.04 27.16
N ALA A 199 10.39 42.32 25.91
CA ALA A 199 9.61 43.50 25.53
C ALA A 199 8.25 43.56 26.25
N GLU A 200 7.45 42.49 26.19
CA GLU A 200 6.16 42.37 26.88
C GLU A 200 6.27 42.52 28.40
N THR A 201 7.40 42.14 28.99
CA THR A 201 7.65 42.31 30.43
C THR A 201 8.01 43.74 30.78
N ARG A 202 8.84 44.42 29.97
CA ARG A 202 9.17 45.85 30.14
C ARG A 202 7.95 46.75 29.91
N GLU A 203 7.14 46.46 28.89
CA GLU A 203 5.91 47.19 28.60
C GLU A 203 4.89 47.10 29.75
N ARG A 204 4.69 45.91 30.33
CA ARG A 204 3.84 45.73 31.51
C ARG A 204 4.35 46.53 32.72
N ALA A 205 5.65 46.43 33.04
CA ALA A 205 6.25 47.19 34.14
C ALA A 205 6.15 48.71 33.93
N ALA A 206 6.36 49.19 32.70
CA ALA A 206 6.22 50.61 32.36
C ALA A 206 4.76 51.09 32.46
N ALA A 207 3.79 50.29 32.00
CA ALA A 207 2.38 50.60 32.12
C ALA A 207 1.91 50.63 33.58
N GLU A 208 2.39 49.72 34.43
CA GLU A 208 2.13 49.72 35.87
C GLU A 208 2.73 50.96 36.56
N ALA A 209 3.97 51.32 36.24
CA ALA A 209 4.61 52.53 36.74
C ALA A 209 3.85 53.80 36.32
N GLN A 210 3.45 53.91 35.05
CA GLN A 210 2.63 55.01 34.53
C GLN A 210 1.27 55.08 35.22
N ARG A 211 0.61 53.95 35.50
CA ARG A 211 -0.66 53.94 36.24
C ARG A 211 -0.49 54.49 37.65
N LEU A 212 0.56 54.07 38.37
CA LEU A 212 0.87 54.55 39.71
C LEU A 212 1.23 56.05 39.73
N GLU A 213 1.95 56.53 38.71
CA GLU A 213 2.26 57.96 38.54
C GLU A 213 1.00 58.79 38.24
N ASN A 214 0.15 58.33 37.32
CA ASN A 214 -1.14 58.97 37.03
C ASN A 214 -2.05 59.02 38.28
N GLU A 215 -2.06 57.97 39.10
CA GLU A 215 -2.78 57.93 40.37
C GLU A 215 -2.22 58.98 41.36
N ARG A 216 -0.89 59.07 41.52
CA ARG A 216 -0.25 60.12 42.34
C ARG A 216 -0.52 61.53 41.84
N LEU A 217 -0.55 61.77 40.53
CA LEU A 217 -0.86 63.08 39.95
C LEU A 217 -2.34 63.45 40.19
N ARG A 218 -3.26 62.49 40.04
CA ARG A 218 -4.69 62.70 40.35
C ARG A 218 -4.93 63.02 41.82
N ALA A 219 -4.24 62.32 42.73
CA ALA A 219 -4.33 62.61 44.17
C ALA A 219 -3.85 64.02 44.51
N GLN A 220 -2.71 64.45 43.96
CA GLN A 220 -2.18 65.82 44.15
C GLN A 220 -3.11 66.88 43.56
N LEU A 221 -3.68 66.66 42.37
CA LEU A 221 -4.65 67.59 41.77
C LEU A 221 -5.93 67.69 42.60
N ALA A 222 -6.46 66.59 43.13
CA ALA A 222 -7.62 66.60 44.01
C ALA A 222 -7.34 67.34 45.33
N GLU A 223 -6.14 67.20 45.89
CA GLU A 223 -5.72 67.94 47.09
C GLU A 223 -5.55 69.45 46.81
N LEU A 224 -5.01 69.84 45.65
CA LEU A 224 -4.94 71.25 45.25
C LEU A 224 -6.33 71.84 45.00
N GLN A 225 -7.24 71.08 44.37
CA GLN A 225 -8.63 71.50 44.16
C GLN A 225 -9.39 71.66 45.48
N SER A 226 -9.20 70.76 46.46
CA SER A 226 -9.85 70.91 47.77
C SER A 226 -9.35 72.13 48.55
N LYS A 227 -8.09 72.54 48.34
CA LYS A 227 -7.52 73.78 48.89
C LYS A 227 -7.95 75.06 48.14
N GLN A 228 -8.42 74.94 46.90
CA GLN A 228 -8.87 76.08 46.07
C GLN A 228 -10.39 76.26 46.01
N ALA A 229 -11.17 75.29 46.50
CA ALA A 229 -12.62 75.39 46.54
C ALA A 229 -13.10 76.39 47.60
N PRO A 230 -13.84 77.47 47.24
CA PRO A 230 -14.50 78.32 48.22
C PRO A 230 -15.68 77.59 48.88
N ALA A 231 -15.96 77.91 50.14
CA ALA A 231 -17.10 77.36 50.87
C ALA A 231 -18.44 77.72 50.18
N PRO A 232 -19.46 76.84 50.22
CA PRO A 232 -20.72 77.07 49.51
C PRO A 232 -21.53 78.20 50.14
N ALA A 233 -21.67 79.31 49.41
CA ALA A 233 -22.64 80.37 49.73
C ALA A 233 -24.02 80.04 49.13
N ALA A 234 -25.08 80.43 49.83
CA ALA A 234 -26.46 80.02 49.54
C ALA A 234 -27.15 80.80 48.40
N ALA A 235 -28.31 80.28 47.98
CA ALA A 235 -29.14 80.75 46.87
C ALA A 235 -29.71 82.17 46.99
N VAL A 236 -29.98 82.82 45.84
CA VAL A 236 -31.21 83.62 45.53
C VAL A 236 -31.44 83.66 44.00
N ALA A 237 -32.71 83.64 43.57
CA ALA A 237 -33.26 84.07 42.27
C ALA A 237 -34.64 84.74 42.55
N PRO A 238 -35.43 85.30 41.59
CA PRO A 238 -35.20 85.57 40.15
C PRO A 238 -35.62 87.00 39.69
N GLN A 239 -35.35 87.35 38.40
CA GLN A 239 -36.14 88.27 37.52
C GLN A 239 -35.50 88.40 36.11
N GLU A 240 -36.12 89.04 35.10
CA GLU A 240 -37.30 88.60 34.29
C GLU A 240 -37.54 89.54 33.06
N GLN A 241 -38.09 89.01 31.93
CA GLN A 241 -38.57 89.72 30.71
C GLN A 241 -37.49 90.46 29.84
N VAL A 242 -37.61 90.71 28.51
CA VAL A 242 -38.52 90.25 27.43
C VAL A 242 -37.85 90.34 26.01
N ALA A 243 -38.29 89.47 25.08
CA ALA A 243 -38.23 89.42 23.59
C ALA A 243 -37.08 90.08 22.77
N GLU A 244 -36.39 89.43 21.80
CA GLU A 244 -36.77 88.60 20.59
C GLU A 244 -37.22 89.40 19.35
N PRO A 245 -37.10 88.85 18.10
CA PRO A 245 -36.34 87.67 17.60
C PRO A 245 -35.27 88.11 16.56
N GLU A 246 -34.49 87.30 15.83
CA GLU A 246 -34.55 85.92 15.30
C GLU A 246 -33.07 85.43 15.14
N SER A 247 -32.69 84.19 14.77
CA SER A 247 -33.41 83.01 14.28
C SER A 247 -32.71 81.68 14.63
N ALA A 248 -33.23 80.57 14.11
CA ALA A 248 -32.77 79.18 14.27
C ALA A 248 -33.17 78.40 12.98
N PRO A 249 -33.04 77.05 12.81
CA PRO A 249 -32.64 75.98 13.75
C PRO A 249 -31.70 74.92 13.07
N ALA A 250 -31.49 73.66 13.47
CA ALA A 250 -31.90 72.83 14.63
C ALA A 250 -30.92 71.63 14.85
N ARG A 251 -30.63 71.31 16.11
CA ARG A 251 -30.38 69.97 16.71
C ARG A 251 -30.73 70.13 18.21
N PRO A 252 -31.51 69.24 18.87
CA PRO A 252 -31.02 67.94 19.42
C PRO A 252 -32.06 66.79 19.25
N ALA A 253 -31.78 65.48 19.41
CA ALA A 253 -31.32 64.66 20.56
C ALA A 253 -32.48 64.18 21.51
N PRO A 254 -32.31 63.14 22.35
CA PRO A 254 -33.34 62.10 22.57
C PRO A 254 -33.97 62.02 23.98
N ASN A 255 -35.04 61.22 24.18
CA ASN A 255 -35.19 60.42 25.41
C ASN A 255 -36.17 59.21 25.37
N THR A 256 -36.04 58.38 26.41
CA THR A 256 -36.73 57.12 26.79
C THR A 256 -38.26 57.15 26.98
N VAL A 257 -38.95 56.00 26.78
CA VAL A 257 -39.74 55.24 27.80
C VAL A 257 -39.78 53.74 27.43
N SER A 258 -39.93 52.84 28.42
CA SER A 258 -39.94 51.36 28.35
C SER A 258 -41.35 50.76 28.14
N TYR A 259 -41.47 49.56 27.53
CA TYR A 259 -42.05 48.34 28.16
C TYR A 259 -42.02 47.05 27.29
N SER A 260 -41.60 45.95 27.93
CA SER A 260 -41.91 44.50 27.74
C SER A 260 -42.02 43.79 26.37
N THR A 261 -41.11 42.81 26.21
CA THR A 261 -41.30 41.41 25.71
C THR A 261 -41.99 41.17 24.35
N SER A 262 -41.30 40.59 23.36
CA SER A 262 -41.07 39.13 23.37
C SER A 262 -39.86 38.66 22.55
N ARG A 263 -39.38 37.45 22.89
CA ARG A 263 -38.23 36.75 22.32
C ARG A 263 -38.68 35.82 21.18
N VAL A 264 -37.93 35.77 20.07
CA VAL A 264 -37.82 34.56 19.24
C VAL A 264 -36.34 34.27 18.98
N THR A 265 -35.95 33.02 19.24
CA THR A 265 -34.58 32.53 19.14
C THR A 265 -34.39 31.61 17.93
N ARG A 266 -33.15 31.59 17.44
CA ARG A 266 -32.47 30.43 16.85
C ARG A 266 -32.93 29.07 17.42
N ALA A 267 -33.11 28.08 16.53
CA ALA A 267 -32.76 26.67 16.69
C ALA A 267 -32.61 26.08 15.25
N THR A 268 -31.62 25.28 14.81
CA THR A 268 -30.88 24.11 15.32
C THR A 268 -31.70 22.83 15.49
N ASP A 269 -31.56 21.93 14.50
CA ASP A 269 -31.74 20.45 14.55
C ASP A 269 -33.15 19.91 14.97
N PRO A 270 -33.48 18.59 14.84
CA PRO A 270 -32.60 17.42 14.66
C PRO A 270 -33.04 16.33 13.63
N ALA A 271 -32.21 15.29 13.53
CA ALA A 271 -32.57 13.90 13.12
C ALA A 271 -33.56 13.26 14.15
N PRO A 272 -34.23 12.08 13.95
CA PRO A 272 -33.70 10.85 13.31
C PRO A 272 -34.71 9.97 12.51
N ALA A 273 -34.26 8.75 12.19
CA ALA A 273 -34.92 7.63 11.46
C ALA A 273 -36.04 6.91 12.31
N PRO A 274 -36.65 5.74 11.93
CA PRO A 274 -36.37 4.81 10.79
C PRO A 274 -37.56 4.08 10.08
N ALA A 275 -37.26 3.43 8.94
CA ALA A 275 -37.84 2.16 8.37
C ALA A 275 -39.38 2.06 8.07
N PRO A 276 -39.91 1.06 7.30
CA PRO A 276 -39.27 -0.13 6.69
C PRO A 276 -39.59 -0.48 5.20
N VAL A 277 -38.67 -1.28 4.62
CA VAL A 277 -38.80 -2.38 3.63
C VAL A 277 -40.15 -2.64 2.90
N ARG A 278 -40.14 -2.67 1.54
CA ARG A 278 -40.47 -3.87 0.72
C ARG A 278 -40.13 -3.78 -0.78
N GLN A 279 -39.82 -4.95 -1.34
CA GLN A 279 -39.20 -5.28 -2.64
C GLN A 279 -40.05 -4.97 -3.89
N PHE A 280 -39.37 -4.89 -5.05
CA PHE A 280 -39.79 -5.58 -6.28
C PHE A 280 -38.56 -6.03 -7.11
N GLU A 281 -38.62 -7.25 -7.64
CA GLU A 281 -37.73 -7.81 -8.68
C GLU A 281 -38.35 -7.50 -10.07
N ALA A 282 -37.77 -7.74 -11.26
CA ALA A 282 -36.66 -8.60 -11.70
C ALA A 282 -36.12 -8.11 -13.07
N GLY A 283 -35.02 -8.71 -13.57
CA GLY A 283 -34.58 -8.56 -14.97
C GLY A 283 -33.14 -9.03 -15.21
N ALA A 284 -32.95 -10.15 -15.90
CA ALA A 284 -31.66 -10.86 -15.98
C ALA A 284 -30.96 -10.77 -17.35
N LEU A 285 -29.63 -10.97 -17.39
CA LEU A 285 -28.93 -11.66 -18.48
C LEU A 285 -27.46 -12.07 -18.12
N ALA A 286 -27.25 -13.38 -18.04
CA ALA A 286 -26.06 -14.19 -18.39
C ALA A 286 -24.62 -13.85 -17.90
N ALA A 287 -24.14 -14.75 -17.03
CA ALA A 287 -22.88 -15.51 -17.15
C ALA A 287 -21.50 -14.78 -17.19
N ASN A 288 -20.79 -14.84 -16.05
CA ASN A 288 -19.66 -15.79 -15.91
C ASN A 288 -19.40 -16.07 -14.41
N GLU A 289 -19.18 -17.33 -14.02
CA GLU A 289 -18.88 -17.70 -12.63
C GLU A 289 -17.37 -17.86 -12.41
N SER A 290 -16.81 -17.07 -11.49
CA SER A 290 -15.69 -17.48 -10.64
C SER A 290 -15.73 -16.72 -9.32
N THR A 291 -15.50 -17.42 -8.22
CA THR A 291 -15.97 -17.03 -6.88
C THR A 291 -14.94 -16.29 -6.04
N ALA A 292 -15.08 -14.97 -5.88
CA ALA A 292 -14.55 -14.20 -4.74
C ALA A 292 -15.25 -12.81 -4.61
N ALA A 293 -16.58 -12.81 -4.61
CA ALA A 293 -17.40 -11.59 -4.71
C ALA A 293 -17.49 -10.79 -3.39
N GLY A 294 -16.44 -10.01 -3.08
CA GLY A 294 -16.58 -8.80 -2.26
C GLY A 294 -17.11 -7.63 -3.12
N ALA A 295 -17.88 -6.72 -2.52
CA ALA A 295 -18.32 -5.51 -3.22
C ALA A 295 -17.13 -4.73 -3.80
N PRO A 296 -17.23 -4.15 -5.01
CA PRO A 296 -16.11 -3.45 -5.65
C PRO A 296 -15.85 -2.10 -4.96
N THR A 297 -14.98 -2.11 -3.94
CA THR A 297 -14.66 -0.94 -3.11
C THR A 297 -13.41 -0.19 -3.55
N LEU A 298 -12.54 -0.81 -4.36
CA LEU A 298 -11.20 -0.29 -4.64
C LEU A 298 -11.24 0.70 -5.81
N ARG A 299 -10.93 1.98 -5.56
CA ARG A 299 -10.89 3.00 -6.62
C ARG A 299 -9.52 3.00 -7.29
N ILE A 300 -9.48 3.40 -8.56
CA ILE A 300 -8.22 3.56 -9.28
C ILE A 300 -7.23 4.54 -8.62
N GLY A 301 -7.73 5.55 -7.92
CA GLY A 301 -6.88 6.45 -7.12
C GLY A 301 -6.19 5.76 -5.95
N ASP A 302 -6.85 4.79 -5.32
CA ASP A 302 -6.30 4.00 -4.22
C ASP A 302 -5.27 2.99 -4.74
N ILE A 303 -5.50 2.40 -5.92
CA ILE A 303 -4.54 1.56 -6.64
C ILE A 303 -3.27 2.37 -6.96
N ALA A 304 -3.42 3.56 -7.54
CA ALA A 304 -2.29 4.45 -7.85
C ALA A 304 -1.50 4.87 -6.58
N ALA A 305 -2.19 5.15 -5.48
CA ALA A 305 -1.56 5.46 -4.19
C ALA A 305 -0.76 4.28 -3.63
N ARG A 306 -1.25 3.04 -3.76
CA ARG A 306 -0.54 1.82 -3.32
C ARG A 306 0.63 1.44 -4.20
N LEU A 307 0.53 1.62 -5.52
CA LEU A 307 1.60 1.34 -6.47
C LEU A 307 2.69 2.44 -6.48
N GLY A 308 2.39 3.63 -5.94
CA GLY A 308 3.32 4.77 -5.90
C GLY A 308 3.45 5.53 -7.23
N PHE A 309 2.62 5.22 -8.24
CA PHE A 309 2.59 5.92 -9.51
C PHE A 309 1.16 5.96 -10.11
N THR A 310 0.91 6.92 -11.00
CA THR A 310 -0.40 7.13 -11.62
C THR A 310 -0.68 6.12 -12.72
N LEU A 311 -1.86 5.51 -12.69
CA LEU A 311 -2.34 4.54 -13.68
C LEU A 311 -3.77 4.90 -14.12
N THR A 312 -4.09 4.75 -15.40
CA THR A 312 -5.43 5.03 -15.96
C THR A 312 -6.26 3.77 -16.16
N ALA A 313 -7.59 3.91 -16.17
CA ALA A 313 -8.50 2.78 -16.37
C ALA A 313 -8.35 2.15 -17.76
N GLU A 314 -7.90 2.93 -18.74
CA GLU A 314 -7.60 2.47 -20.10
C GLU A 314 -6.30 1.65 -20.15
N GLN A 315 -5.27 2.04 -19.37
CA GLN A 315 -4.05 1.24 -19.20
C GLN A 315 -4.36 -0.11 -18.52
N LEU A 316 -5.22 -0.12 -17.50
CA LEU A 316 -5.67 -1.36 -16.85
C LEU A 316 -6.47 -2.27 -17.80
N ARG A 317 -7.35 -1.70 -18.64
CA ARG A 317 -8.01 -2.47 -19.70
C ARG A 317 -7.02 -3.02 -20.72
N GLY A 318 -6.00 -2.24 -21.09
CA GLY A 318 -4.91 -2.69 -21.98
C GLY A 318 -4.08 -3.84 -21.41
N LEU A 319 -4.11 -4.05 -20.09
CA LEU A 319 -3.52 -5.20 -19.39
C LEU A 319 -4.52 -6.37 -19.21
N GLY A 320 -5.72 -6.28 -19.77
CA GLY A 320 -6.77 -7.31 -19.68
C GLY A 320 -7.64 -7.25 -18.42
N ILE A 321 -7.52 -6.19 -17.61
CA ILE A 321 -8.19 -6.08 -16.31
C ILE A 321 -9.39 -5.14 -16.42
N GLU A 322 -10.57 -5.72 -16.62
CA GLU A 322 -11.82 -4.96 -16.74
C GLU A 322 -12.33 -4.45 -15.37
N PRO A 323 -12.94 -3.26 -15.34
CA PRO A 323 -13.46 -2.67 -14.12
C PRO A 323 -14.80 -3.28 -13.72
N ALA A 324 -14.96 -3.52 -12.42
CA ALA A 324 -16.13 -4.16 -11.84
C ALA A 324 -17.38 -3.27 -11.82
N ALA A 325 -17.21 -1.96 -11.61
CA ALA A 325 -18.32 -1.00 -11.59
C ALA A 325 -17.86 0.44 -11.88
N ARG A 326 -18.83 1.35 -12.11
CA ARG A 326 -18.58 2.80 -12.15
C ARG A 326 -19.60 3.54 -11.30
N GLU A 327 -19.14 4.15 -10.21
CA GLU A 327 -20.00 4.92 -9.30
C GLU A 327 -19.62 6.40 -9.33
N ARG A 328 -20.59 7.30 -9.60
CA ARG A 328 -20.41 8.77 -9.61
C ARG A 328 -19.18 9.25 -10.40
N GLY A 329 -18.86 8.56 -11.50
CA GLY A 329 -17.74 8.86 -12.39
C GLY A 329 -16.45 8.09 -12.10
N ALA A 330 -16.25 7.58 -10.88
CA ALA A 330 -15.08 6.80 -10.49
C ALA A 330 -15.19 5.33 -10.93
N THR A 331 -14.09 4.81 -11.50
CA THR A 331 -13.95 3.40 -11.88
C THR A 331 -13.54 2.57 -10.66
N LEU A 332 -14.28 1.48 -10.40
CA LEU A 332 -14.11 0.60 -9.27
C LEU A 332 -13.63 -0.79 -9.71
N TYR A 333 -12.75 -1.36 -8.91
CA TYR A 333 -12.19 -2.71 -9.04
C TYR A 333 -12.50 -3.50 -7.75
N HIS A 334 -12.35 -4.83 -7.81
CA HIS A 334 -12.37 -5.66 -6.60
C HIS A 334 -10.98 -5.69 -5.95
N GLU A 335 -10.94 -5.82 -4.62
CA GLU A 335 -9.68 -5.87 -3.87
C GLU A 335 -8.77 -7.03 -4.32
N HIS A 336 -9.35 -8.17 -4.73
CA HIS A 336 -8.57 -9.32 -5.22
C HIS A 336 -7.84 -9.02 -6.54
N GLN A 337 -8.39 -8.15 -7.39
CA GLN A 337 -7.76 -7.79 -8.67
C GLN A 337 -6.44 -7.02 -8.47
N PHE A 338 -6.13 -6.52 -7.27
CA PHE A 338 -4.88 -5.81 -7.02
C PHE A 338 -3.63 -6.69 -7.23
N ALA A 339 -3.71 -7.99 -6.92
CA ALA A 339 -2.61 -8.92 -7.20
C ALA A 339 -2.43 -9.10 -8.71
N ASP A 340 -3.52 -9.38 -9.43
CA ASP A 340 -3.53 -9.54 -10.88
C ASP A 340 -2.99 -8.29 -11.61
N ILE A 341 -3.29 -7.08 -11.09
CA ILE A 341 -2.74 -5.80 -11.58
C ILE A 341 -1.22 -5.76 -11.45
N CYS A 342 -0.66 -6.17 -10.30
CA CYS A 342 0.78 -6.19 -10.09
C CYS A 342 1.48 -7.18 -11.02
N ASP A 343 0.93 -8.39 -11.17
CA ASP A 343 1.52 -9.44 -12.01
C ASP A 343 1.49 -9.06 -13.50
N ALA A 344 0.38 -8.46 -13.97
CA ALA A 344 0.28 -7.96 -15.35
C ALA A 344 1.28 -6.82 -15.64
N LEU A 345 1.52 -5.93 -14.67
CA LEU A 345 2.52 -4.86 -14.79
C LEU A 345 3.95 -5.43 -14.84
N ILE A 346 4.27 -6.43 -14.02
CA ILE A 346 5.56 -7.12 -14.04
C ILE A 346 5.79 -7.80 -15.40
N HIS A 347 4.79 -8.52 -15.92
CA HIS A 347 4.86 -9.16 -17.23
C HIS A 347 5.13 -8.13 -18.34
N ARG A 348 4.37 -7.02 -18.35
CA ARG A 348 4.53 -5.97 -19.36
C ARG A 348 5.90 -5.27 -19.31
N ALA A 349 6.46 -5.10 -18.11
CA ALA A 349 7.82 -4.57 -17.94
C ALA A 349 8.90 -5.55 -18.44
N ALA A 350 8.70 -6.86 -18.23
CA ALA A 350 9.60 -7.90 -18.73
C ALA A 350 9.59 -7.98 -20.26
N GLU A 351 8.41 -7.92 -20.90
CA GLU A 351 8.27 -7.82 -22.36
C GLU A 351 9.03 -6.61 -22.92
N ALA A 352 8.79 -5.41 -22.37
CA ALA A 352 9.43 -4.18 -22.85
C ALA A 352 10.97 -4.24 -22.71
N LYS A 353 11.48 -4.88 -21.66
CA LYS A 353 12.91 -5.15 -21.49
C LYS A 353 13.46 -6.11 -22.56
N ALA A 354 12.73 -7.18 -22.88
CA ALA A 354 13.11 -8.13 -23.92
C ALA A 354 13.11 -7.49 -25.31
N GLU A 355 12.08 -6.72 -25.64
CA GLU A 355 12.01 -5.93 -26.88
C GLU A 355 13.17 -4.94 -27.00
N HIS A 356 13.54 -4.24 -25.91
CA HIS A 356 14.66 -3.30 -25.93
C HIS A 356 16.00 -4.00 -26.14
N ALA A 357 16.21 -5.17 -25.53
CA ALA A 357 17.40 -5.99 -25.76
C ALA A 357 17.49 -6.49 -27.22
N GLN A 358 16.35 -6.87 -27.82
CA GLN A 358 16.28 -7.26 -29.24
C GLN A 358 16.62 -6.08 -30.17
N ARG A 359 16.14 -4.86 -29.89
CA ARG A 359 16.48 -3.64 -30.66
C ARG A 359 17.94 -3.19 -30.52
N LEU A 360 18.64 -3.61 -29.47
CA LEU A 360 20.08 -3.36 -29.28
C LEU A 360 20.97 -4.43 -29.94
N ALA A 361 20.38 -5.57 -30.32
CA ALA A 361 21.07 -6.69 -30.96
C ALA A 361 20.85 -6.76 -32.49
N ALA A 362 20.11 -5.79 -33.05
CA ALA A 362 19.79 -5.63 -34.47
C ALA A 362 20.37 -4.32 -35.02
#